data_AF-A0A1E5VS60-F1
#
_entry.id   AF-A0A1E5VS60-F1
#
_cell.length_a   1.000
_cell.length_b   1.000
_cell.length_c   1.000
_cell.angle_alpha   90.00
_cell.angle_beta   90.00
_cell.angle_gamma   90.00
#
_symmetry.space_group_name_H-M   'P 1'
#
loop_
_entity.id
_entity.type
_entity.pdbx_description
1 polymer ?
#
loop_
_entity_poly.entity_id
_entity_poly.type
_entity_poly.pdbx_seq_one_letter_code
_entity_poly.pdbx_strand_id
1 'polypeptide(L)'
;LPIMQGNKAAACYKTKIVKNWDAICTIYSTDHVTGEGAKTGAETIQDSSLQTDGESPDMPQKRQRTGDAILCMLGDMKSSFHDALKSTEPLALPHVTPPSEILAALQLIPDLGRGDMLHSYGKLILNERLFQALMELPLAMRKEWLLLLNEKNGG
;
A
#
# COMPACT_ATOMS: atom_id res chain seq x y z
N LEU A 1 -2.45 -45.22 17.62
CA LEU A 1 -2.89 -44.03 16.84
C LEU A 1 -3.83 -43.22 17.72
N PRO A 2 -3.51 -41.96 18.08
CA PRO A 2 -4.44 -41.15 18.85
C PRO A 2 -5.62 -40.75 17.96
N ILE A 3 -6.84 -40.91 18.47
CA ILE A 3 -8.07 -40.54 17.79
C ILE A 3 -8.17 -39.01 17.86
N MET A 4 -8.02 -38.34 16.72
CA MET A 4 -8.11 -36.88 16.63
C MET A 4 -9.58 -36.47 16.87
N GLN A 5 -9.86 -35.94 18.06
CA GLN A 5 -11.20 -35.53 18.43
C GLN A 5 -11.62 -34.31 17.60
N GLY A 6 -12.66 -34.50 16.78
CA GLY A 6 -13.13 -33.46 15.86
C GLY A 6 -13.55 -32.18 16.59
N ASN A 7 -12.93 -31.06 16.22
CA ASN A 7 -13.27 -29.74 16.75
C ASN A 7 -14.65 -29.32 16.22
N LYS A 8 -15.67 -29.28 17.09
CA LYS A 8 -17.04 -28.87 16.73
C LYS A 8 -17.11 -27.46 16.12
N ALA A 9 -16.20 -26.56 16.49
CA ALA A 9 -16.14 -25.22 15.91
C ALA A 9 -15.67 -25.24 14.44
N ALA A 10 -15.04 -26.32 13.98
CA ALA A 10 -14.55 -26.41 12.61
C ALA A 10 -15.69 -26.45 11.56
N ALA A 11 -16.90 -26.84 11.97
CA ALA A 11 -18.08 -26.84 11.10
C ALA A 11 -18.39 -25.45 10.52
N CYS A 12 -18.06 -24.36 11.23
CA CYS A 12 -18.34 -23.00 10.78
C CYS A 12 -17.41 -22.50 9.65
N TYR A 13 -16.33 -23.22 9.32
CA TYR A 13 -15.39 -22.83 8.25
C TYR A 13 -15.73 -23.44 6.89
N LYS A 14 -16.70 -24.38 6.81
CA LYS A 14 -17.03 -25.07 5.55
C LYS A 14 -17.50 -24.15 4.42
N THR A 15 -17.97 -22.95 4.75
CA THR A 15 -18.57 -22.01 3.78
C THR A 15 -17.92 -20.63 3.81
N LYS A 16 -16.80 -20.47 4.51
CA LYS A 16 -16.10 -19.18 4.58
C LYS A 16 -15.11 -19.07 3.42
N ILE A 17 -15.31 -18.05 2.60
CA ILE A 17 -14.39 -17.69 1.52
C ILE A 17 -13.20 -16.96 2.14
N VAL A 18 -12.00 -17.53 2.00
CA VAL A 18 -10.75 -16.83 2.32
C VAL A 18 -10.46 -15.88 1.17
N LYS A 19 -10.76 -14.59 1.37
CA LYS A 19 -10.32 -13.55 0.43
C LYS A 19 -8.80 -13.58 0.39
N ASN A 20 -8.22 -13.40 -0.81
CA ASN A 20 -6.78 -13.46 -1.03
C ASN A 20 -6.13 -14.85 -0.87
N TRP A 21 -6.90 -15.93 -1.07
CA TRP A 21 -6.39 -17.31 -1.07
C TRP A 21 -5.23 -17.52 -2.05
N ASP A 22 -5.35 -16.94 -3.25
CA ASP A 22 -4.35 -17.09 -4.31
C ASP A 22 -2.97 -16.56 -3.88
N ALA A 23 -2.89 -15.36 -3.31
CA ALA A 23 -1.63 -14.81 -2.82
C ALA A 23 -1.05 -15.60 -1.63
N ILE A 24 -1.91 -16.17 -0.78
CA ILE A 24 -1.48 -17.05 0.32
C ILE A 24 -0.85 -18.31 -0.27
N CYS A 25 -1.46 -18.90 -1.29
CA CYS A 25 -0.87 -20.03 -2.02
C CYS A 25 0.44 -19.63 -2.68
N THR A 26 0.56 -18.45 -3.28
CA THR A 26 1.83 -18.00 -3.89
C THR A 26 2.98 -17.91 -2.89
N ILE A 27 2.73 -17.41 -1.67
CA ILE A 27 3.77 -17.21 -0.65
C ILE A 27 4.15 -18.53 0.04
N TYR A 28 3.17 -19.43 0.22
CA TYR A 28 3.32 -20.61 1.09
C TYR A 28 3.25 -21.94 0.34
N SER A 29 3.10 -21.93 -0.98
CA SER A 29 3.35 -23.13 -1.79
C SER A 29 4.84 -23.39 -1.74
N THR A 30 5.21 -24.29 -0.83
CA THR A 30 6.57 -24.77 -0.63
C THR A 30 7.19 -25.18 -1.97
N ASP A 31 8.15 -24.37 -2.46
CA ASP A 31 9.05 -24.81 -3.49
C ASP A 31 9.83 -26.03 -2.98
N HIS A 32 9.70 -27.14 -3.68
CA HIS A 32 10.58 -28.29 -3.53
C HIS A 32 11.96 -27.93 -4.10
N VAL A 33 12.71 -27.06 -3.44
CA VAL A 33 14.14 -26.95 -3.68
C VAL A 33 14.79 -28.15 -3.01
N THR A 34 14.90 -29.22 -3.79
CA THR A 34 15.77 -30.37 -3.53
C THR A 34 17.13 -29.85 -3.10
N GLY A 35 17.44 -30.01 -1.82
CA GLY A 35 18.73 -29.66 -1.27
C GLY A 35 19.80 -30.58 -1.83
N GLU A 36 20.73 -30.03 -2.59
CA GLU A 36 22.06 -30.60 -2.74
C GLU A 36 23.08 -29.48 -2.91
N GLY A 37 24.01 -29.36 -1.96
CA GLY A 37 25.05 -28.34 -2.04
C GLY A 37 25.71 -27.92 -0.72
N ALA A 38 25.80 -28.81 0.28
CA ALA A 38 26.73 -28.60 1.38
C ALA A 38 28.15 -28.99 0.94
N LYS A 39 29.09 -28.04 0.89
CA LYS A 39 30.53 -28.31 1.13
C LYS A 39 31.32 -27.05 1.48
N THR A 40 31.49 -26.87 2.79
CA THR A 40 32.71 -26.62 3.55
C THR A 40 33.97 -26.15 2.80
N GLY A 41 34.60 -25.10 3.34
CA GLY A 41 35.94 -25.28 3.89
C GLY A 41 37.08 -24.42 3.36
N ALA A 42 37.70 -23.71 4.31
CA ALA A 42 39.11 -23.38 4.44
C ALA A 42 39.61 -22.01 3.92
N GLU A 43 40.08 -21.28 4.91
CA GLU A 43 40.88 -20.06 4.97
C GLU A 43 42.17 -20.19 4.15
N THR A 44 42.79 -19.07 3.74
CA THR A 44 44.26 -18.87 3.84
C THR A 44 44.64 -17.41 3.54
N ILE A 45 45.42 -16.88 4.48
CA ILE A 45 46.13 -15.60 4.56
C ILE A 45 47.33 -15.59 3.61
N GLN A 46 47.68 -14.42 3.04
CA GLN A 46 49.04 -13.85 2.89
C GLN A 46 49.04 -12.79 1.77
N ASP A 47 49.87 -11.76 1.71
CA ASP A 47 50.63 -10.90 2.63
C ASP A 47 51.41 -9.92 1.69
N SER A 48 51.85 -8.77 2.21
CA SER A 48 52.87 -7.84 1.66
C SER A 48 52.51 -7.00 0.42
N SER A 49 52.97 -5.75 0.24
CA SER A 49 53.72 -4.73 1.00
C SER A 49 53.72 -3.48 0.08
N LEU A 50 53.53 -2.23 0.50
CA LEU A 50 54.57 -1.29 0.97
C LEU A 50 53.91 0.09 1.15
N GLN A 51 54.40 0.83 2.13
CA GLN A 51 53.96 2.15 2.60
C GLN A 51 54.25 3.30 1.61
N THR A 52 53.49 4.41 1.72
CA THR A 52 54.10 5.76 1.77
C THR A 52 53.19 6.71 2.55
N ASP A 53 53.74 7.23 3.65
CA ASP A 53 53.14 8.23 4.53
C ASP A 53 53.01 9.62 3.88
N GLY A 54 51.97 10.35 4.31
CA GLY A 54 51.77 11.78 4.02
C GLY A 54 50.61 12.31 4.83
N GLU A 55 50.93 12.96 5.96
CA GLU A 55 50.02 13.42 7.02
C GLU A 55 49.02 14.51 6.59
N SER A 56 47.87 14.45 7.27
CA SER A 56 46.59 15.16 7.13
C SER A 56 46.64 16.67 7.42
N PRO A 57 45.61 17.42 6.99
CA PRO A 57 44.99 18.40 7.88
C PRO A 57 43.57 17.98 8.26
N ASP A 58 43.38 18.06 9.57
CA ASP A 58 42.19 17.90 10.41
C ASP A 58 40.86 18.34 9.77
N MET A 59 39.94 17.38 9.68
CA MET A 59 38.50 17.60 9.69
C MET A 59 37.87 16.33 10.27
N PRO A 60 37.12 16.38 11.38
CA PRO A 60 36.34 15.25 11.84
C PRO A 60 35.12 15.11 10.91
N GLN A 61 35.34 14.68 9.68
CA GLN A 61 34.35 13.94 8.92
C GLN A 61 34.25 12.55 9.57
N LYS A 62 33.70 12.53 10.79
CA LYS A 62 32.94 11.39 11.28
C LYS A 62 31.90 11.21 10.20
N ARG A 63 32.19 10.33 9.23
CA ARG A 63 31.21 9.78 8.30
C ARG A 63 30.10 9.35 9.22
N GLN A 64 29.08 10.21 9.36
CA GLN A 64 27.84 9.83 10.00
C GLN A 64 27.42 8.67 9.14
N ARG A 65 27.65 7.47 9.65
CA ARG A 65 27.50 6.23 8.92
C ARG A 65 26.10 6.36 8.36
N THR A 66 25.91 6.32 7.05
CA THR A 66 24.60 6.62 6.44
C THR A 66 23.46 5.85 7.14
N GLY A 67 23.79 4.68 7.69
CA GLY A 67 22.93 3.91 8.60
C GLY A 67 22.48 4.64 9.89
N ASP A 68 23.33 5.40 10.57
CA ASP A 68 22.98 6.15 11.79
C ASP A 68 21.95 7.24 11.49
N ALA A 69 22.09 7.95 10.36
CA ALA A 69 21.09 8.94 9.93
C ALA A 69 19.74 8.27 9.58
N ILE A 70 19.78 7.12 8.92
CA ILE A 70 18.58 6.33 8.61
C ILE A 70 17.90 5.82 9.90
N LEU A 71 18.69 5.33 10.86
CA LEU A 71 18.19 4.85 12.16
C LEU A 71 17.57 5.98 12.98
N CYS A 72 18.17 7.18 12.96
CA CYS A 72 17.60 8.37 13.59
C CYS A 72 16.25 8.73 12.96
N MET A 73 16.19 8.86 11.63
CA MET A 73 14.92 9.18 10.94
C MET A 73 13.83 8.14 11.20
N LEU A 74 14.18 6.85 11.24
CA LEU A 74 13.23 5.79 11.57
C LEU A 74 12.76 5.87 13.03
N GLY A 75 13.66 6.23 13.94
CA GLY A 75 13.35 6.49 15.35
C GLY A 75 12.36 7.64 15.50
N ASP A 76 12.57 8.74 14.78
CA ASP A 76 11.72 9.93 14.80
C ASP A 76 10.32 9.66 14.20
N MET A 77 10.24 8.86 13.13
CA MET A 77 8.95 8.42 12.59
C MET A 77 8.20 7.54 13.59
N LYS A 78 8.92 6.63 14.29
CA LYS A 78 8.32 5.74 15.29
C LYS A 78 7.76 6.52 16.49
N SER A 79 8.50 7.53 16.98
CA SER A 79 8.03 8.38 18.07
C SER A 79 6.84 9.24 17.62
N SER A 80 6.93 9.87 16.46
CA SER A 80 5.83 10.67 15.89
C SER A 80 4.53 9.87 15.74
N PHE A 81 4.61 8.64 15.24
CA PHE A 81 3.44 7.76 15.12
C PHE A 81 2.86 7.37 16.49
N HIS A 82 3.72 7.03 17.44
CA HIS A 82 3.30 6.68 18.79
C HIS A 82 2.67 7.87 19.53
N ASP A 83 3.20 9.08 19.33
CA ASP A 83 2.63 10.31 19.86
C ASP A 83 1.28 10.63 19.23
N ALA A 84 1.12 10.38 17.92
CA ALA A 84 -0.18 10.46 17.25
C ALA A 84 -1.21 9.47 17.81
N LEU A 85 -0.81 8.25 18.20
CA LEU A 85 -1.70 7.28 18.85
C LEU A 85 -2.06 7.65 20.30
N LYS A 86 -1.19 8.37 21.00
CA LYS A 86 -1.46 8.89 22.34
C LYS A 86 -2.24 10.20 22.33
N SER A 87 -2.20 10.92 21.21
CA SER A 87 -3.01 12.12 21.03
C SER A 87 -4.49 11.75 21.14
N THR A 88 -5.19 12.49 21.99
CA THR A 88 -6.65 12.38 22.17
C THR A 88 -7.39 13.27 21.17
N GLU A 89 -6.66 14.00 20.32
CA GLU A 89 -7.23 14.77 19.22
C GLU A 89 -7.86 13.81 18.21
N PRO A 90 -9.17 13.90 17.94
CA PRO A 90 -9.83 13.05 16.98
C PRO A 90 -9.16 13.25 15.62
N LEU A 91 -8.48 12.21 15.12
CA LEU A 91 -8.03 12.23 13.73
C LEU A 91 -9.26 12.52 12.87
N ALA A 92 -9.19 13.58 12.05
CA ALA A 92 -10.24 13.87 11.10
C ALA A 92 -10.41 12.63 10.21
N LEU A 93 -11.50 11.89 10.44
CA LEU A 93 -11.82 10.74 9.61
C LEU A 93 -11.92 11.23 8.18
N PRO A 94 -11.36 10.51 7.20
CA PRO A 94 -11.57 10.85 5.80
C PRO A 94 -13.07 10.98 5.57
N HIS A 95 -13.52 12.17 5.17
CA HIS A 95 -14.89 12.35 4.74
C HIS A 95 -15.10 11.45 3.52
N VAL A 96 -16.02 10.51 3.62
CA VAL A 96 -16.43 9.67 2.51
C VAL A 96 -17.83 10.09 2.14
N THR A 97 -18.00 10.61 0.94
CA THR A 97 -19.34 10.97 0.46
C THR A 97 -20.18 9.70 0.35
N PRO A 98 -21.40 9.67 0.92
CA PRO A 98 -22.28 8.53 0.80
C PRO A 98 -22.59 8.20 -0.66
N PRO A 99 -22.60 6.91 -1.07
CA PRO A 99 -22.91 6.54 -2.45
C PRO A 99 -24.27 7.06 -2.95
N SER A 100 -25.26 7.18 -2.05
CA SER A 100 -26.57 7.76 -2.37
C SER A 100 -26.49 9.22 -2.78
N GLU A 101 -25.58 10.00 -2.19
CA GLU A 101 -25.38 11.41 -2.51
C GLU A 101 -24.69 11.57 -3.87
N ILE A 102 -23.70 10.73 -4.16
CA ILE A 102 -23.06 10.68 -5.48
C ILE A 102 -24.10 10.38 -6.57
N LEU A 103 -24.99 9.41 -6.33
CA LEU A 103 -26.05 9.07 -7.28
C LEU A 103 -27.04 10.23 -7.46
N ALA A 104 -27.45 10.88 -6.37
CA ALA A 104 -28.37 12.02 -6.44
C ALA A 104 -27.75 13.20 -7.23
N ALA A 105 -26.46 13.50 -7.01
CA ALA A 105 -25.75 14.53 -7.75
C ALA A 105 -25.69 14.24 -9.25
N LEU A 106 -25.50 12.97 -9.63
CA LEU A 106 -25.53 12.56 -11.04
C LEU A 106 -26.93 12.69 -11.67
N GLN A 107 -27.98 12.39 -10.91
CA GLN A 107 -29.37 12.52 -11.37
C GLN A 107 -29.79 13.97 -11.61
N LEU A 108 -29.13 14.94 -10.96
CA LEU A 108 -29.37 16.36 -11.20
C LEU A 108 -28.78 16.88 -12.52
N ILE A 109 -27.90 16.11 -13.17
CA ILE A 109 -27.27 16.53 -14.42
C ILE A 109 -28.26 16.30 -15.57
N PRO A 110 -28.70 17.36 -16.27
CA PRO A 110 -29.66 17.21 -17.36
C PRO A 110 -29.05 16.44 -18.53
N ASP A 111 -29.89 15.66 -19.23
CA ASP A 111 -29.55 14.91 -20.43
C ASP A 111 -28.34 13.96 -20.31
N LEU A 112 -28.02 13.50 -19.09
CA LEU A 112 -27.00 12.48 -18.88
C LEU A 112 -27.58 11.09 -19.19
N GLY A 113 -26.99 10.40 -20.17
CA GLY A 113 -27.41 9.07 -20.56
C GLY A 113 -27.27 8.07 -19.41
N ARG A 114 -28.17 7.09 -19.31
CA ARG A 114 -28.13 6.08 -18.24
C ARG A 114 -26.80 5.32 -18.20
N GLY A 115 -26.25 4.98 -19.37
CA GLY A 115 -24.96 4.29 -19.48
C GLY A 115 -23.82 5.14 -18.93
N ASP A 116 -23.75 6.40 -19.35
CA ASP A 116 -22.75 7.37 -18.87
C ASP A 116 -22.86 7.61 -17.37
N MET A 117 -24.08 7.76 -16.86
CA MET A 117 -24.37 7.91 -15.44
C MET A 117 -23.82 6.73 -14.63
N LEU A 118 -24.08 5.49 -15.07
CA LEU A 118 -23.61 4.29 -14.37
C LEU A 118 -22.08 4.17 -14.43
N HIS A 119 -21.47 4.49 -15.57
CA HIS A 119 -20.02 4.45 -15.72
C HIS A 119 -19.35 5.52 -14.85
N SER A 120 -19.87 6.74 -14.85
CA SER A 120 -19.41 7.81 -13.97
C SER A 120 -19.60 7.46 -12.49
N TYR A 121 -20.76 6.91 -12.11
CA TYR A 121 -21.01 6.47 -10.74
C TYR A 121 -19.97 5.46 -10.24
N GLY A 122 -19.64 4.46 -11.07
CA GLY A 122 -18.61 3.47 -10.74
C GLY A 122 -17.22 4.08 -10.54
N LYS A 123 -16.89 5.17 -11.24
CA LYS A 123 -15.63 5.91 -11.04
C LYS A 123 -15.65 6.77 -9.77
N LEU A 124 -16.74 7.47 -9.54
CA LEU A 124 -16.87 8.45 -8.46
C LEU A 124 -16.92 7.80 -7.08
N ILE A 125 -17.60 6.65 -6.95
CA ILE A 125 -17.66 5.91 -5.66
C ILE A 125 -16.29 5.40 -5.19
N LEU A 126 -15.35 5.24 -6.13
CA LEU A 126 -13.98 4.77 -5.84
C LEU A 126 -12.99 5.92 -5.65
N ASN A 127 -13.40 7.17 -5.93
CA ASN A 127 -12.50 8.32 -5.91
C ASN A 127 -13.22 9.60 -5.47
N GLU A 128 -13.14 9.87 -4.16
CA GLU A 128 -13.68 11.07 -3.52
C GLU A 128 -13.20 12.37 -4.19
N ARG A 129 -11.95 12.43 -4.67
CA ARG A 129 -11.42 13.64 -5.32
C ARG A 129 -12.08 13.92 -6.67
N LEU A 130 -12.47 12.88 -7.40
CA LEU A 130 -13.22 13.08 -8.65
C LEU A 130 -14.62 13.61 -8.37
N PHE A 131 -15.26 13.13 -7.29
CA PHE A 131 -16.56 13.66 -6.88
C PHE A 131 -16.45 15.12 -6.41
N GLN A 132 -15.45 15.46 -5.61
CA GLN A 132 -15.21 16.86 -5.22
C GLN A 132 -14.99 17.75 -6.46
N ALA A 133 -14.14 17.33 -7.40
CA ALA A 133 -13.90 18.07 -8.63
C ALA A 133 -15.19 18.26 -9.45
N LEU A 134 -16.06 17.26 -9.50
CA LEU A 134 -17.39 17.38 -10.14
C LEU A 134 -18.25 18.44 -9.46
N MET A 135 -18.21 18.52 -8.12
CA MET A 135 -19.01 19.47 -7.35
C MET A 135 -18.52 20.92 -7.47
N GLU A 136 -17.23 21.13 -7.68
CA GLU A 136 -16.64 22.45 -7.99
C GLU A 136 -17.03 22.96 -9.39
N LEU A 137 -17.40 22.08 -10.31
CA LEU A 137 -17.79 22.47 -11.66
C LEU A 137 -19.22 23.06 -11.70
N PRO A 138 -19.46 24.11 -12.52
CA PRO A 138 -20.81 24.55 -12.84
C PRO A 138 -21.63 23.41 -13.44
N LEU A 139 -22.92 23.31 -13.08
CA LEU A 139 -23.80 22.23 -13.51
C LEU A 139 -23.80 22.02 -15.04
N ALA A 140 -23.74 23.11 -15.81
CA ALA A 140 -23.70 23.10 -17.27
C ALA A 140 -22.48 22.34 -17.86
N MET A 141 -21.35 22.33 -17.15
CA MET A 141 -20.11 21.68 -17.61
C MET A 141 -19.99 20.23 -17.13
N ARG A 142 -20.77 19.82 -16.13
CA ARG A 142 -20.64 18.50 -15.48
C ARG A 142 -20.85 17.35 -16.45
N LYS A 143 -21.84 17.46 -17.35
CA LYS A 143 -22.10 16.43 -18.37
C LYS A 143 -20.89 16.22 -19.29
N GLU A 144 -20.40 17.29 -19.90
CA GLU A 144 -19.26 17.23 -20.84
C GLU A 144 -18.01 16.67 -20.16
N TRP A 145 -17.73 17.11 -18.93
CA TRP A 145 -16.62 16.61 -18.16
C TRP A 145 -16.73 15.11 -17.84
N LEU A 146 -17.93 14.63 -17.48
CA LEU A 146 -18.19 13.21 -17.25
C LEU A 146 -18.04 12.37 -18.53
N LEU A 147 -18.45 12.89 -19.68
CA LEU A 147 -18.27 12.20 -20.97
C LEU A 147 -16.78 12.05 -21.31
N LEU A 148 -16.00 13.13 -21.18
CA LEU A 148 -14.53 13.08 -21.33
C LEU A 148 -13.88 12.09 -20.36
N LEU A 149 -14.36 12.05 -19.12
CA LEU A 149 -13.90 11.09 -18.13
C LEU A 149 -14.24 9.66 -18.55
N ASN A 150 -15.40 9.43 -19.17
CA ASN A 150 -15.88 8.11 -19.58
C ASN A 150 -15.13 7.56 -20.80
N GLU A 151 -14.76 8.40 -21.76
CA GLU A 151 -14.06 8.02 -23.00
C GLU A 151 -12.70 7.35 -22.76
N LYS A 152 -12.00 7.71 -21.68
CA LYS A 152 -10.63 7.24 -21.39
C LYS A 152 -10.49 5.74 -21.06
N ASN A 153 -11.58 4.98 -21.01
CA ASN A 153 -11.56 3.55 -20.65
C ASN A 153 -11.82 2.58 -21.82
N GLY A 154 -11.98 3.08 -23.06
CA GLY A 154 -12.23 2.26 -24.24
C GLY A 154 -10.95 1.82 -24.98
N GLY A 155 -9.96 1.28 -24.26
CA GLY A 155 -8.70 0.76 -24.81
C GLY A 155 -8.53 -0.72 -24.55
#